data_AF-W9WKA3-F1
#
_entry.id   AF-W9WKA3-F1
#
_cell.length_a   1.000
_cell.length_b   1.000
_cell.length_c   1.000
_cell.angle_alpha   90.00
_cell.angle_beta   90.00
_cell.angle_gamma   90.00
#
_symmetry.space_group_name_H-M   'P 1'
#
loop_
_entity.id
_entity.type
_entity.pdbx_description
1 polymer ?
#
loop_
_entity_poly.entity_id
_entity_poly.type
_entity_poly.pdbx_seq_one_letter_code
_entity_poly.pdbx_strand_id
1 'polypeptide(L)'
;MGTDPRAKIDLALYHQSIRMILYRPCLCHILVPNESDYIREFNLSGARSCVCAGVAMVDILPEDASAHEAYQLLPWWNLLHYLGQALGVFILELCLDMEHFDGIAALLTPQVRKAMSYLWCLTAGSLSAYKAWRIFRHMLWILSLRVDSFDVVDILLEAHIPTGWTVDDEALLMDTLRPIGAEPMKAM
;
A
#
# COMPACT_ATOMS: atom_id res chain seq x y z
N MET A 1 23.22 -20.06 21.28
CA MET A 1 21.83 -20.17 20.79
C MET A 1 21.60 -19.05 19.80
N GLY A 2 21.52 -19.35 18.50
CA GLY A 2 21.20 -18.34 17.49
C GLY A 2 19.71 -18.05 17.52
N THR A 3 19.32 -16.79 17.66
CA THR A 3 17.94 -16.33 17.46
C THR A 3 17.48 -16.69 16.05
N ASP A 4 16.32 -17.34 15.90
CA ASP A 4 15.72 -17.66 14.59
C ASP A 4 15.64 -16.37 13.73
N PRO A 5 16.25 -16.34 12.54
CA PRO A 5 16.22 -15.16 11.68
C PRO A 5 14.79 -14.72 11.33
N ARG A 6 13.83 -15.64 11.30
CA ARG A 6 12.41 -15.30 11.05
C ARG A 6 11.79 -14.50 12.19
N ALA A 7 12.17 -14.77 13.44
CA ALA A 7 11.68 -14.01 14.58
C ALA A 7 12.16 -12.54 14.54
N LYS A 8 13.37 -12.30 14.01
CA LYS A 8 13.87 -10.93 13.81
C LYS A 8 13.11 -10.20 12.71
N ILE A 9 12.85 -10.88 11.60
CA ILE A 9 12.08 -10.32 10.47
C ILE A 9 10.65 -10.00 10.92
N ASP A 10 9.99 -10.93 11.60
CA ASP A 10 8.62 -10.73 12.09
C ASP A 10 8.54 -9.56 13.08
N LEU A 11 9.48 -9.45 14.03
CA LEU A 11 9.55 -8.32 14.94
C LEU A 11 9.77 -6.98 14.20
N ALA A 12 10.64 -6.95 13.19
CA ALA A 12 10.91 -5.76 12.40
C ALA A 12 9.67 -5.31 11.61
N LEU A 13 8.98 -6.25 10.96
CA LEU A 13 7.73 -5.98 10.23
C LEU A 13 6.62 -5.53 11.18
N TYR A 14 6.46 -6.18 12.32
CA TYR A 14 5.49 -5.80 13.34
C TYR A 14 5.78 -4.40 13.90
N HIS A 15 7.04 -4.06 14.14
CA HIS A 15 7.44 -2.73 14.57
C HIS A 15 7.05 -1.66 13.55
N GLN A 16 7.32 -1.87 12.26
CA GLN A 16 6.91 -0.93 11.22
C GLN A 16 5.38 -0.84 11.08
N SER A 17 4.67 -1.96 11.24
CA SER A 17 3.21 -2.00 11.25
C SER A 17 2.61 -1.13 12.36
N ILE A 18 3.14 -1.22 13.58
CA ILE A 18 2.71 -0.38 14.70
C ILE A 18 3.00 1.09 14.40
N ARG A 19 4.18 1.42 13.87
CA ARG A 19 4.52 2.81 13.51
C ARG A 19 3.53 3.37 12.49
N MET A 20 3.20 2.62 11.45
CA MET A 20 2.18 3.04 10.48
C MET A 20 0.84 3.29 11.15
N ILE A 21 0.36 2.41 12.04
CA ILE A 21 -0.91 2.60 12.76
C ILE A 21 -0.87 3.85 13.64
N LEU A 22 0.19 4.02 14.42
CA LEU A 22 0.35 5.10 15.38
C LEU A 22 0.33 6.47 14.69
N TYR A 23 1.02 6.58 13.56
CA TYR A 23 1.16 7.84 12.82
C TYR A 23 0.11 8.05 11.74
N ARG A 24 -0.74 7.06 11.45
CA ARG A 24 -1.82 7.18 10.44
C ARG A 24 -2.74 8.38 10.64
N PRO A 25 -3.11 8.79 11.88
CA PRO A 25 -3.94 9.98 12.07
C PRO A 25 -3.30 11.24 11.48
N CYS A 26 -1.97 11.37 11.54
CA CYS A 26 -1.24 12.51 10.99
C CYS A 26 -1.18 12.50 9.45
N LEU A 27 -1.31 11.32 8.82
CA LEU A 27 -1.39 11.18 7.37
C LEU A 27 -2.78 11.56 6.83
N CYS A 28 -3.83 11.43 7.64
CA CYS A 28 -5.14 11.94 7.27
C CYS A 28 -5.15 13.46 7.44
N HIS A 29 -5.78 14.18 6.51
CA HIS A 29 -5.88 15.64 6.58
C HIS A 29 -6.70 16.06 7.82
N ILE A 30 -6.02 16.38 8.93
CA ILE A 30 -6.64 16.93 10.14
C ILE A 30 -6.67 18.45 9.99
N LEU A 31 -7.81 19.00 9.58
CA LEU A 31 -8.03 20.44 9.60
C LEU A 31 -8.22 20.90 11.05
N VAL A 32 -7.19 21.47 11.66
CA VAL A 32 -7.28 22.16 12.94
C VAL A 32 -7.36 23.67 12.69
N PRO A 33 -8.51 24.32 12.91
CA PRO A 33 -8.60 25.78 12.81
C PRO A 33 -7.63 26.44 13.79
N ASN A 34 -6.85 27.42 13.33
CA ASN A 34 -5.82 28.10 14.11
C ASN A 34 -4.73 27.14 14.67
N GLU A 35 -4.34 26.14 13.88
CA GLU A 35 -3.23 25.25 14.21
C GLU A 35 -1.96 26.05 14.56
N SER A 36 -1.32 25.72 15.67
CA SER A 36 -0.03 26.31 16.02
C SER A 36 1.08 25.69 15.16
N ASP A 37 2.17 26.44 14.94
CA ASP A 37 3.33 25.94 14.19
C ASP A 37 3.86 24.60 14.74
N TYR A 38 3.82 24.43 16.06
CA TYR A 38 4.20 23.18 16.72
C TYR A 38 3.33 21.99 16.33
N ILE A 39 2.00 22.17 16.32
CA ILE A 39 1.07 21.08 15.97
C ILE A 39 1.22 20.73 14.48
N ARG A 40 1.36 21.75 13.63
CA ARG A 40 1.61 21.56 12.20
C ARG A 40 2.88 20.76 11.93
N GLU A 41 3.98 21.12 12.58
CA GLU A 41 5.25 20.39 12.46
C GLU A 41 5.14 18.95 13.00
N PHE A 42 4.44 18.77 14.12
CA PHE A 42 4.17 17.44 14.68
C PHE A 42 3.38 16.56 13.70
N ASN A 43 2.32 17.09 13.09
CA ASN A 43 1.51 16.38 12.12
C ASN A 43 2.31 16.05 10.85
N LEU A 44 3.06 17.01 10.29
CA LEU A 44 3.93 16.79 9.14
C LEU A 44 4.98 15.69 9.43
N SER A 45 5.64 15.76 10.59
CA SER A 45 6.62 14.76 11.02
C SER A 45 5.99 13.38 11.24
N GLY A 46 4.77 13.35 11.80
CA GLY A 46 3.98 12.14 11.97
C GLY A 46 3.62 11.50 10.62
N ALA A 47 3.07 12.26 9.69
CA ALA A 47 2.72 11.79 8.35
C ALA A 47 3.93 11.19 7.62
N ARG A 48 5.06 11.92 7.62
CA ARG A 48 6.34 11.42 7.10
C ARG A 48 6.77 10.12 7.78
N SER A 49 6.64 10.05 9.11
CA SER A 49 6.96 8.85 9.88
C SER A 49 6.06 7.66 9.53
N CYS A 50 4.79 7.90 9.21
CA CYS A 50 3.85 6.88 8.72
C CYS A 50 4.32 6.31 7.37
N VAL A 51 4.57 7.19 6.39
CA VAL A 51 5.00 6.79 5.04
C VAL A 51 6.37 6.10 5.09
N CYS A 52 7.34 6.67 5.81
CA CYS A 52 8.67 6.06 5.99
C CYS A 52 8.61 4.70 6.69
N ALA A 53 7.65 4.45 7.58
CA ALA A 53 7.45 3.12 8.16
C ALA A 53 6.96 2.11 7.12
N GLY A 54 6.08 2.53 6.20
CA GLY A 54 5.67 1.72 5.05
C GLY A 54 6.84 1.40 4.12
N VAL A 55 7.67 2.40 3.81
CA VAL A 55 8.90 2.21 3.01
C VAL A 55 9.83 1.21 3.69
N ALA A 56 10.14 1.42 4.97
CA ALA A 56 11.01 0.52 5.73
C ALA A 56 10.45 -0.90 5.84
N MET A 57 9.12 -1.08 5.84
CA MET A 57 8.49 -2.39 5.83
C MET A 57 8.76 -3.14 4.53
N VAL A 58 8.63 -2.45 3.39
CA VAL A 58 8.87 -3.04 2.06
C VAL A 58 10.36 -3.28 1.81
N ASP A 59 11.24 -2.43 2.34
CA ASP A 59 12.70 -2.60 2.28
C ASP A 59 13.20 -3.86 3.02
N ILE A 60 12.46 -4.37 4.01
CA ILE A 60 12.79 -5.64 4.69
C ILE A 60 12.62 -6.84 3.73
N LEU A 61 11.75 -6.72 2.73
CA LEU A 61 11.51 -7.79 1.77
C LEU A 61 12.70 -7.91 0.80
N PRO A 62 13.09 -9.13 0.37
CA PRO A 62 14.05 -9.33 -0.72
C PRO A 62 13.68 -8.55 -1.99
N GLU A 63 14.69 -8.14 -2.77
CA GLU A 63 14.49 -7.37 -4.01
C GLU A 63 13.71 -8.15 -5.07
N ASP A 64 14.08 -9.41 -5.30
CA ASP A 64 13.37 -10.28 -6.21
C ASP A 64 12.14 -10.85 -5.49
N ALA A 65 10.95 -10.62 -6.06
CA ALA A 65 9.73 -11.21 -5.56
C ALA A 65 9.52 -12.58 -6.25
N SER A 66 9.75 -13.67 -5.53
CA SER A 66 9.27 -14.99 -5.93
C SER A 66 8.20 -15.52 -4.98
N ALA A 67 7.31 -16.36 -5.49
CA ALA A 67 6.38 -17.09 -4.64
C ALA A 67 7.12 -17.88 -3.55
N HIS A 68 8.28 -18.48 -3.86
CA HIS A 68 9.09 -19.17 -2.89
C HIS A 68 9.52 -18.25 -1.74
N GLU A 69 10.07 -17.07 -2.03
CA GLU A 69 10.50 -16.10 -1.02
C GLU A 69 9.31 -15.59 -0.20
N ALA A 70 8.20 -15.26 -0.85
CA ALA A 70 6.99 -14.78 -0.19
C ALA A 70 6.46 -15.78 0.86
N TYR A 71 6.44 -17.09 0.55
CA TYR A 71 5.97 -18.13 1.47
C TYR A 71 7.00 -18.54 2.54
N GLN A 72 8.29 -18.24 2.35
CA GLN A 72 9.35 -18.59 3.33
C GLN A 72 9.57 -17.51 4.39
N LEU A 73 9.25 -16.26 4.10
CA LEU A 73 9.44 -15.13 5.01
C LEU A 73 8.46 -15.18 6.19
N LEU A 74 7.17 -15.33 5.88
CA LEU A 74 6.07 -15.28 6.82
C LEU A 74 4.92 -16.18 6.34
N PRO A 75 3.98 -16.53 7.22
CA PRO A 75 2.68 -17.01 6.76
C PRO A 75 2.05 -16.01 5.78
N TRP A 76 1.47 -16.51 4.69
CA TRP A 76 0.99 -15.67 3.58
C TRP A 76 -0.02 -14.60 4.02
N TRP A 77 -0.84 -14.89 5.03
CA TRP A 77 -1.83 -13.93 5.54
C TRP A 77 -1.16 -12.75 6.24
N ASN A 78 -0.09 -12.98 7.00
CA ASN A 78 0.67 -11.89 7.62
C ASN A 78 1.31 -11.01 6.55
N LEU A 79 1.93 -11.62 5.53
CA LEU A 79 2.51 -10.87 4.42
C LEU A 79 1.43 -10.06 3.68
N LEU A 80 0.27 -10.65 3.40
CA LEU A 80 -0.86 -9.95 2.80
C LEU A 80 -1.31 -8.74 3.65
N HIS A 81 -1.40 -8.88 4.97
CA HIS A 81 -1.78 -7.79 5.87
C HIS A 81 -0.74 -6.65 5.86
N TYR A 82 0.55 -6.98 5.94
CA TYR A 82 1.62 -5.99 5.92
C TYR A 82 1.69 -5.25 4.57
N LEU A 83 1.59 -5.97 3.46
CA LEU A 83 1.54 -5.37 2.12
C LEU A 83 0.32 -4.47 1.95
N GLY A 84 -0.86 -4.93 2.38
CA GLY A 84 -2.08 -4.14 2.31
C GLY A 84 -2.00 -2.86 3.15
N GLN A 85 -1.34 -2.93 4.31
CA GLN A 85 -1.10 -1.77 5.16
C GLN A 85 -0.16 -0.76 4.50
N ALA A 86 1.00 -1.22 3.99
CA ALA A 86 1.97 -0.36 3.32
C ALA A 86 1.38 0.29 2.05
N LEU A 87 0.73 -0.50 1.19
CA LEU A 87 0.05 0.00 0.00
C LEU A 87 -1.06 1.00 0.34
N GLY A 88 -1.83 0.76 1.41
CA GLY A 88 -2.83 1.70 1.89
C GLY A 88 -2.22 3.05 2.30
N VAL A 89 -1.07 3.04 2.98
CA VAL A 89 -0.34 4.27 3.36
C VAL A 89 0.19 4.99 2.12
N PHE A 90 0.80 4.28 1.17
CA PHE A 90 1.32 4.90 -0.06
C PHE A 90 0.21 5.51 -0.91
N ILE A 91 -0.92 4.81 -1.05
CA ILE A 91 -2.08 5.31 -1.80
C ILE A 91 -2.67 6.54 -1.14
N LEU A 92 -2.74 6.58 0.20
CA LEU A 92 -3.20 7.79 0.90
C LEU A 92 -2.29 8.98 0.64
N GLU A 93 -0.97 8.81 0.73
CA GLU A 93 -0.02 9.89 0.42
C GLU A 93 -0.12 10.34 -1.04
N LEU A 94 -0.24 9.40 -1.98
CA LEU A 94 -0.45 9.72 -3.40
C LEU A 94 -1.77 10.46 -3.62
N CYS A 95 -2.85 10.09 -2.91
CA CYS A 95 -4.14 10.82 -2.95
C CYS A 95 -3.99 12.28 -2.54
N LEU A 96 -3.08 12.56 -1.60
CA LEU A 96 -2.74 13.89 -1.10
C LEU A 96 -1.66 14.59 -1.95
N ASP A 97 -1.43 14.11 -3.18
CA ASP A 97 -0.47 14.68 -4.13
C ASP A 97 0.94 14.82 -3.55
N MET A 98 1.32 13.87 -2.68
CA MET A 98 2.62 13.84 -2.02
C MET A 98 2.92 15.10 -1.21
N GLU A 99 1.90 15.69 -0.57
CA GLU A 99 2.03 16.92 0.23
C GLU A 99 3.12 16.85 1.30
N HIS A 100 3.37 15.65 1.87
CA HIS A 100 4.37 15.47 2.91
C HIS A 100 5.79 15.28 2.35
N PHE A 101 5.94 15.09 1.04
CA PHE A 101 7.21 14.85 0.35
C PHE A 101 7.42 15.79 -0.84
N ASP A 102 6.99 17.04 -0.70
CA ASP A 102 7.24 18.12 -1.67
C ASP A 102 6.72 17.82 -3.09
N GLY A 103 5.67 16.99 -3.23
CA GLY A 103 5.10 16.62 -4.52
C GLY A 103 5.87 15.51 -5.26
N ILE A 104 6.89 14.90 -4.67
CA ILE A 104 7.82 14.00 -5.37
C ILE A 104 7.31 12.55 -5.35
N ALA A 105 6.35 12.22 -6.21
CA ALA A 105 5.72 10.89 -6.26
C ALA A 105 6.66 9.75 -6.70
N ALA A 106 7.72 10.09 -7.46
CA ALA A 106 8.77 9.15 -7.83
C ALA A 106 9.43 8.44 -6.62
N LEU A 107 9.38 9.05 -5.42
CA LEU A 107 9.93 8.45 -4.19
C LEU A 107 9.22 7.16 -3.76
N LEU A 108 7.92 7.04 -4.01
CA LEU A 108 7.14 5.85 -3.63
C LEU A 108 7.01 4.83 -4.74
N THR A 109 7.31 5.20 -5.98
CA THR A 109 7.14 4.34 -7.15
C THR A 109 7.86 2.98 -7.01
N PRO A 110 9.15 2.90 -6.60
CA PRO A 110 9.82 1.61 -6.40
C PRO A 110 9.16 0.75 -5.31
N GLN A 111 8.72 1.39 -4.23
CA GLN A 111 8.13 0.71 -3.08
C GLN A 111 6.75 0.15 -3.39
N VAL A 112 5.94 0.91 -4.13
CA VAL A 112 4.64 0.45 -4.65
C VAL A 112 4.84 -0.74 -5.59
N ARG A 113 5.79 -0.66 -6.53
CA ARG A 113 6.09 -1.76 -7.47
C ARG A 113 6.50 -3.02 -6.73
N LYS A 114 7.45 -2.92 -5.80
CA LYS A 114 7.93 -4.05 -5.00
C LYS A 114 6.79 -4.68 -4.20
N ALA A 115 6.00 -3.89 -3.48
CA ALA A 115 4.85 -4.40 -2.72
C ALA A 115 3.79 -5.08 -3.62
N MET A 116 3.50 -4.51 -4.80
CA MET A 116 2.56 -5.10 -5.75
C MET A 116 3.08 -6.41 -6.34
N SER A 117 4.39 -6.56 -6.58
CA SER A 117 5.00 -7.80 -7.05
C SER A 117 4.87 -8.93 -6.02
N TYR A 118 5.14 -8.64 -4.74
CA TYR A 118 4.90 -9.61 -3.66
C TYR A 118 3.43 -10.00 -3.54
N LEU A 119 2.52 -9.03 -3.63
CA LEU A 119 1.09 -9.29 -3.57
C LEU A 119 0.62 -10.15 -4.76
N TRP A 120 1.17 -9.88 -5.95
CA TRP A 120 0.94 -10.68 -7.16
C TRP A 120 1.36 -12.15 -6.97
N CYS A 121 2.52 -12.41 -6.34
CA CYS A 121 2.96 -13.77 -6.06
C CYS A 121 1.99 -14.58 -5.18
N LEU A 122 1.18 -13.90 -4.35
CA LEU A 122 0.21 -14.54 -3.46
C LEU A 122 -1.14 -14.84 -4.12
N THR A 123 -1.43 -14.26 -5.29
CA THR A 123 -2.78 -14.32 -5.87
C THR A 123 -3.20 -15.72 -6.27
N ALA A 124 -2.26 -16.53 -6.78
CA ALA A 124 -2.55 -17.88 -7.26
C ALA A 124 -3.05 -18.81 -6.14
N GLY A 125 -2.61 -18.58 -4.90
CA GLY A 125 -2.96 -19.39 -3.73
C GLY A 125 -4.04 -18.80 -2.82
N SER A 126 -4.55 -17.60 -3.10
CA SER A 126 -5.45 -16.89 -2.18
C SER A 126 -6.42 -15.95 -2.88
N LEU A 127 -7.72 -16.23 -2.73
CA LEU A 127 -8.81 -15.35 -3.20
C LEU A 127 -8.70 -13.95 -2.59
N SER A 128 -8.32 -13.86 -1.30
CA SER A 128 -8.15 -12.58 -0.61
C SER A 128 -6.97 -11.78 -1.16
N ALA A 129 -5.85 -12.44 -1.47
CA ALA A 129 -4.71 -11.79 -2.10
C ALA A 129 -5.05 -11.30 -3.51
N TYR A 130 -5.74 -12.12 -4.32
CA TYR A 130 -6.21 -11.72 -5.64
C TYR A 130 -7.16 -10.51 -5.57
N LYS A 131 -8.14 -10.53 -4.66
CA LYS A 131 -9.03 -9.39 -4.43
C LYS A 131 -8.27 -8.13 -4.04
N ALA A 132 -7.35 -8.23 -3.08
CA ALA A 132 -6.54 -7.09 -2.64
C ALA A 132 -5.68 -6.54 -3.79
N TRP A 133 -5.03 -7.41 -4.56
CA TRP A 133 -4.24 -7.03 -5.73
C TRP A 133 -5.07 -6.26 -6.75
N ARG A 134 -6.28 -6.74 -7.06
CA ARG A 134 -7.22 -6.06 -7.97
C ARG A 134 -7.61 -4.67 -7.48
N ILE A 135 -7.94 -4.54 -6.19
CA ILE A 135 -8.30 -3.26 -5.57
C ILE A 135 -7.13 -2.28 -5.65
N PHE A 136 -5.93 -2.68 -5.22
CA PHE A 136 -4.76 -1.81 -5.23
C PHE A 136 -4.34 -1.45 -6.66
N ARG A 137 -4.32 -2.40 -7.59
CA ARG A 137 -3.97 -2.14 -9.00
C ARG A 137 -4.89 -1.08 -9.62
N HIS A 138 -6.20 -1.17 -9.34
CA HIS A 138 -7.18 -0.21 -9.84
C HIS A 138 -6.98 1.19 -9.25
N MET A 139 -6.81 1.30 -7.93
CA MET A 139 -6.53 2.59 -7.28
C MET A 139 -5.23 3.23 -7.78
N LEU A 140 -4.17 2.44 -7.92
CA LEU A 140 -2.89 2.90 -8.43
C LEU A 140 -2.97 3.31 -9.92
N TRP A 141 -3.76 2.61 -10.72
CA TRP A 141 -4.03 3.03 -12.11
C TRP A 141 -4.68 4.42 -12.14
N ILE A 142 -5.73 4.65 -11.35
CA ILE A 142 -6.39 5.96 -11.27
C ILE A 142 -5.41 7.04 -10.80
N LEU A 143 -4.59 6.75 -9.80
CA LEU A 143 -3.58 7.68 -9.31
C LEU A 143 -2.53 8.01 -10.37
N SER A 144 -2.10 7.05 -11.20
CA SER A 144 -1.15 7.31 -12.29
C SER A 144 -1.69 8.22 -13.39
N LEU A 145 -3.00 8.37 -13.49
CA LEU A 145 -3.64 9.32 -14.41
C LEU A 145 -3.72 10.74 -13.83
N ARG A 146 -3.55 10.90 -12.51
CA ARG A 146 -3.76 12.16 -11.78
C ARG A 146 -2.47 12.75 -11.20
N VAL A 147 -1.58 11.92 -10.69
CA VAL A 147 -0.37 12.33 -9.96
C VAL A 147 0.81 12.34 -10.93
N ASP A 148 1.34 13.53 -11.21
CA ASP A 148 2.53 13.69 -12.05
C ASP A 148 3.71 12.91 -11.48
N SER A 149 4.55 12.35 -12.35
CA SER A 149 5.73 11.54 -12.00
C SER A 149 5.48 10.21 -11.27
N PHE A 150 4.22 9.82 -11.05
CA PHE A 150 3.85 8.48 -10.58
C PHE A 150 3.42 7.61 -11.76
N ASP A 151 4.10 6.47 -11.95
CA ASP A 151 3.73 5.52 -13.00
C ASP A 151 3.56 4.09 -12.47
N VAL A 152 2.75 3.31 -13.19
CA VAL A 152 2.42 1.92 -12.88
C VAL A 152 2.85 0.97 -14.01
N VAL A 153 3.76 1.40 -14.89
CA VAL A 153 4.10 0.65 -16.12
C VAL A 153 4.68 -0.72 -15.79
N ASP A 154 5.51 -0.80 -14.76
CA ASP A 154 6.16 -2.04 -14.33
C ASP A 154 5.31 -2.88 -13.36
N ILE A 155 4.08 -2.45 -13.06
CA ILE A 155 3.14 -3.26 -12.28
C ILE A 155 2.39 -4.18 -13.24
N LEU A 156 2.54 -5.49 -13.04
CA LEU A 156 1.89 -6.53 -13.84
C LEU A 156 0.41 -6.20 -14.08
N LEU A 157 -0.01 -6.33 -15.34
CA LEU A 157 -1.36 -5.97 -15.78
C LEU A 157 -2.39 -7.03 -15.39
N GLU A 158 -1.97 -8.29 -15.35
CA GLU A 158 -2.81 -9.43 -15.11
C GLU A 158 -2.20 -10.34 -14.04
N ALA A 159 -3.06 -10.94 -13.24
CA ALA A 159 -2.71 -11.97 -12.28
C ALA A 159 -3.47 -13.24 -12.62
N HIS A 160 -2.87 -14.39 -12.32
CA HIS A 160 -3.58 -15.67 -12.44
C HIS A 160 -4.86 -15.62 -11.60
N ILE A 161 -6.00 -15.90 -12.23
CA ILE A 161 -7.30 -15.97 -11.54
C ILE A 161 -7.29 -17.25 -10.69
N PRO A 162 -7.33 -17.14 -9.35
CA PRO A 162 -7.27 -18.31 -8.50
C PRO A 162 -8.51 -19.18 -8.64
N THR A 163 -8.33 -20.49 -8.42
CA THR A 163 -9.44 -21.44 -8.39
C THR A 163 -10.46 -21.02 -7.33
N GLY A 164 -11.74 -20.93 -7.71
CA GLY A 164 -12.83 -20.50 -6.84
C GLY A 164 -13.21 -19.02 -6.94
N TRP A 165 -12.47 -18.20 -7.70
CA TRP A 165 -12.94 -16.86 -8.06
C TRP A 165 -14.02 -16.94 -9.14
N THR A 166 -15.23 -16.47 -8.84
CA THR A 166 -16.38 -16.57 -9.73
C THR A 166 -16.64 -15.29 -10.52
N VAL A 167 -17.51 -15.38 -11.54
CA VAL A 167 -17.99 -14.21 -12.29
C VAL A 167 -18.79 -13.26 -11.38
N ASP A 168 -19.50 -13.80 -10.39
CA ASP A 168 -20.25 -12.98 -9.42
C ASP A 168 -19.31 -12.23 -8.48
N ASP A 169 -18.23 -12.86 -8.02
CA ASP A 169 -17.18 -12.20 -7.23
C ASP A 169 -16.54 -11.05 -8.00
N GLU A 170 -16.25 -11.28 -9.28
CA GLU A 170 -15.71 -10.30 -10.20
C GLU A 170 -16.67 -9.12 -10.39
N ALA A 171 -17.95 -9.40 -10.65
CA ALA A 171 -18.97 -8.37 -10.83
C ALA A 171 -19.15 -7.52 -9.57
N LEU A 172 -19.20 -8.16 -8.39
CA LEU A 172 -19.33 -7.48 -7.10
C LEU A 172 -18.12 -6.58 -6.82
N LEU A 173 -16.90 -7.06 -7.12
CA LEU A 173 -15.70 -6.26 -6.98
C LEU A 173 -15.73 -5.03 -7.90
N MET A 174 -16.09 -5.21 -9.17
CA MET A 174 -16.14 -4.11 -10.13
C MET A 174 -17.22 -3.07 -9.79
N ASP A 175 -18.36 -3.50 -9.25
CA ASP A 175 -19.38 -2.58 -8.74
C ASP A 175 -18.87 -1.75 -7.55
N THR A 176 -18.11 -2.39 -6.64
CA THR A 176 -17.47 -1.71 -5.50
C THR A 176 -16.42 -0.68 -5.96
N LEU A 177 -15.67 -0.97 -7.03
CA LEU A 177 -14.61 -0.10 -7.54
C LEU A 177 -15.13 1.02 -8.43
N ARG A 178 -16.30 0.86 -9.05
CA ARG A 178 -16.90 1.83 -9.99
C ARG A 178 -16.89 3.29 -9.52
N PRO A 179 -17.17 3.63 -8.24
CA PRO A 179 -17.18 5.03 -7.80
C PRO A 179 -15.77 5.66 -7.73
N ILE A 180 -14.71 4.84 -7.66
CA ILE A 180 -13.34 5.30 -7.50
C ILE A 180 -12.87 5.87 -8.85
N GLY A 181 -12.48 7.15 -8.88
CA GLY A 181 -12.07 7.84 -10.10
C GLY A 181 -13.21 8.44 -10.93
N ALA A 182 -14.47 8.31 -10.49
CA ALA A 182 -15.54 9.12 -11.03
C ALA A 182 -15.38 10.58 -10.58
N GLU A 183 -15.52 11.55 -11.49
CA GLU A 183 -15.53 12.97 -11.08
C GLU A 183 -16.66 13.21 -10.07
N PRO A 184 -16.43 13.99 -9.00
CA PRO A 184 -17.50 14.35 -8.08
C PRO A 184 -18.57 15.09 -8.87
N MET A 185 -19.83 14.65 -8.72
CA MET A 185 -20.98 15.33 -9.29
C MET A 185 -20.94 16.78 -8.80
N LYS A 186 -20.64 17.72 -9.71
CA LYS A 186 -20.56 19.15 -9.39
C LYS A 186 -21.85 19.53 -8.68
N ALA A 187 -21.76 19.90 -7.41
CA ALA A 187 -22.88 20.47 -6.68
C ALA A 187 -23.33 21.72 -7.45
N MET A 188 -24.59 21.71 -7.90
CA MET A 188 -25.24 22.80 -8.61
C MET A 188 -25.66 23.90 -7.66
#